data_AF-V5H424-F1
#
_entry.id   AF-V5H424-F1
#
_cell.length_a   1.000
_cell.length_b   1.000
_cell.length_c   1.000
_cell.angle_alpha   90.00
_cell.angle_beta   90.00
_cell.angle_gamma   90.00
#
_symmetry.space_group_name_H-M   'P 1'
#
loop_
_entity.id
_entity.type
_entity.pdbx_description
1 polymer ?
#
loop_
_entity_poly.entity_id
_entity_poly.type
_entity_poly.pdbx_seq_one_letter_code
_entity_poly.pdbx_strand_id
1 'polypeptide(L)'
;IYIEMNANLTSFNLSSITKSRTFIMKLSLFGNALTTFAYSGIGGFPKLTMLNLGKNRLDRIPDHAFQHPKLKTLVLSDNPIRAVGAYAFSALPELEMLHLTGTRITRLGNYALTLGSRVHELKVLLSGGNLASLSPLAFSDTRAQILCLGQNNLTEFPRDVFFPILERLERRRQATGEVSSLRVSGNPFSCTGCSFRWLVGLKNQLLSRQLLFGFVCADGTTLARLSYAKIGC
;
A
#
# COMPACT_ATOMS: atom_id res chain seq x y z
N ILE A 1 -3.22 -12.95 23.65
CA ILE A 1 -4.62 -12.53 23.83
C ILE A 1 -5.08 -11.78 22.60
N TYR A 2 -6.26 -12.11 22.09
CA TYR A 2 -6.96 -11.38 21.04
C TYR A 2 -8.05 -10.53 21.71
N ILE A 3 -8.07 -9.23 21.41
CA ILE A 3 -9.13 -8.32 21.85
C ILE A 3 -9.84 -7.82 20.61
N GLU A 4 -11.16 -7.94 20.61
CA GLU A 4 -12.05 -7.34 19.62
C GLU A 4 -13.08 -6.48 20.32
N MET A 5 -13.20 -5.23 19.87
CA MET A 5 -14.21 -4.31 20.35
C MET A 5 -14.93 -3.74 19.14
N ASN A 6 -16.23 -4.01 19.05
CA ASN A 6 -17.13 -3.47 18.05
C ASN A 6 -18.39 -3.03 18.79
N ALA A 7 -18.39 -1.79 19.25
CA ALA A 7 -19.40 -1.24 20.15
C ALA A 7 -19.80 0.19 19.74
N ASN A 8 -19.69 0.50 18.45
CA ASN A 8 -19.92 1.84 17.89
C ASN A 8 -19.08 2.94 18.57
N LEU A 9 -17.82 2.60 18.91
CA LEU A 9 -16.91 3.50 19.62
C LEU A 9 -16.57 4.72 18.75
N THR A 10 -16.63 5.93 19.32
CA THR A 10 -16.20 7.17 18.64
C THR A 10 -14.75 7.54 18.97
N SER A 11 -14.23 7.01 20.08
CA SER A 11 -12.83 7.12 20.49
C SER A 11 -12.39 5.84 21.21
N PHE A 12 -11.09 5.60 21.24
CA PHE A 12 -10.51 4.49 21.99
C PHE A 12 -9.23 4.94 22.68
N ASN A 13 -9.17 4.81 24.00
CA ASN A 13 -7.99 5.13 24.78
C ASN A 13 -7.17 3.85 25.05
N LEU A 14 -5.98 3.77 24.47
CA LEU A 14 -5.05 2.66 24.70
C LEU A 14 -4.69 2.49 26.19
N SER A 15 -4.76 3.56 26.99
CA SER A 15 -4.47 3.50 28.43
C SER A 15 -5.44 2.58 29.18
N SER A 16 -6.67 2.42 28.69
CA SER A 16 -7.71 1.58 29.29
C SER A 16 -7.36 0.09 29.29
N ILE A 17 -6.44 -0.36 28.43
CA ILE A 17 -6.00 -1.76 28.32
C ILE A 17 -4.52 -1.96 28.70
N THR A 18 -3.88 -0.96 29.32
CA THR A 18 -2.45 -0.99 29.69
C THR A 18 -2.09 -2.16 30.61
N LYS A 19 -2.98 -2.55 31.53
CA LYS A 19 -2.74 -3.67 32.46
C LYS A 19 -2.53 -5.00 31.73
N SER A 20 -3.06 -5.14 30.52
CA SER A 20 -2.94 -6.35 29.69
C SER A 20 -1.92 -6.20 28.56
N ARG A 21 -1.18 -5.08 28.48
CA ARG A 21 -0.30 -4.74 27.34
C ARG A 21 0.75 -5.80 27.00
N THR A 22 1.21 -6.56 28.00
CA THR A 22 2.23 -7.60 27.86
C THR A 22 1.68 -8.94 27.34
N PHE A 23 0.35 -9.06 27.18
CA PHE A 23 -0.31 -10.28 26.73
C PHE A 23 -1.14 -10.09 25.45
N ILE A 24 -1.52 -8.85 25.13
CA ILE A 24 -2.26 -8.52 23.92
C ILE A 24 -1.37 -8.76 22.72
N MET A 25 -1.81 -9.67 21.85
CA MET A 25 -1.15 -10.01 20.60
C MET A 25 -1.90 -9.46 19.40
N LYS A 26 -3.21 -9.28 19.51
CA LYS A 26 -4.04 -8.81 18.43
C LYS A 26 -5.09 -7.87 19.01
N LEU A 27 -5.24 -6.70 18.40
CA LEU A 27 -6.24 -5.70 18.76
C LEU A 27 -7.07 -5.37 17.52
N SER A 28 -8.37 -5.65 17.59
CA SER A 28 -9.35 -5.28 16.58
C SER A 28 -10.32 -4.25 17.14
N LEU A 29 -10.34 -3.08 16.53
CA LEU A 29 -11.34 -2.02 16.72
C LEU A 29 -12.17 -1.86 15.45
N PHE A 30 -12.33 -2.95 14.69
CA PHE A 30 -13.04 -2.95 13.42
C PHE A 30 -14.50 -2.58 13.58
N GLY A 31 -15.04 -1.82 12.62
CA GLY A 31 -16.48 -1.54 12.57
C GLY A 31 -16.98 -0.55 13.61
N ASN A 32 -16.11 0.32 14.13
CA ASN A 32 -16.51 1.41 15.02
C ASN A 32 -16.63 2.75 14.26
N ALA A 33 -16.76 3.85 14.99
CA ALA A 33 -16.88 5.20 14.46
C ALA A 33 -15.67 6.08 14.83
N LEU A 34 -14.48 5.48 15.01
CA LEU A 34 -13.28 6.19 15.45
C LEU A 34 -12.89 7.25 14.42
N THR A 35 -12.85 8.52 14.83
CA THR A 35 -12.37 9.64 14.00
C THR A 35 -10.89 9.92 14.23
N THR A 36 -10.35 9.50 15.37
CA THR A 36 -8.92 9.61 15.73
C THR A 36 -8.43 8.31 16.36
N PHE A 37 -7.11 8.10 16.32
CA PHE A 37 -6.45 7.00 17.01
C PHE A 37 -5.04 7.42 17.44
N ALA A 38 -4.61 6.99 18.62
CA ALA A 38 -3.28 7.27 19.14
C ALA A 38 -2.23 6.32 18.51
N TYR A 39 -1.90 6.54 17.23
CA TYR A 39 -1.10 5.64 16.41
C TYR A 39 0.22 5.18 17.05
N SER A 40 1.03 6.11 17.57
CA SER A 40 2.32 5.80 18.21
C SER A 40 2.18 5.05 19.54
N GLY A 41 1.02 5.16 20.19
CA GLY A 41 0.73 4.50 21.48
C GLY A 41 0.76 2.97 21.39
N ILE A 42 0.65 2.39 20.19
CA ILE A 42 0.74 0.93 20.00
C ILE A 42 2.10 0.38 20.41
N GLY A 43 3.16 1.19 20.41
CA GLY A 43 4.50 0.83 20.89
C GLY A 43 4.51 0.33 22.34
N GLY A 44 3.51 0.70 23.14
CA GLY A 44 3.33 0.21 24.51
C GLY A 44 2.87 -1.24 24.63
N PHE A 45 2.55 -1.93 23.52
CA PHE A 45 1.99 -3.29 23.50
C PHE A 45 3.01 -4.28 22.90
N PRO A 46 4.07 -4.68 23.63
CA PRO A 46 5.26 -5.31 23.05
C PRO A 46 5.04 -6.67 22.37
N LYS A 47 3.86 -7.29 22.53
CA LYS A 47 3.49 -8.55 21.86
C LYS A 47 2.50 -8.36 20.71
N LEU A 48 2.11 -7.12 20.39
CA LEU A 48 1.13 -6.84 19.35
C LEU A 48 1.69 -7.21 17.96
N THR A 49 1.03 -8.16 17.30
CA THR A 49 1.35 -8.61 15.95
C THR A 49 0.27 -8.22 14.94
N MET A 50 -0.95 -7.92 15.39
CA MET A 50 -2.05 -7.50 14.53
C MET A 50 -2.79 -6.30 15.11
N LEU A 51 -3.00 -5.29 14.28
CA LEU A 51 -3.86 -4.15 14.56
C LEU A 51 -4.89 -4.00 13.44
N ASN A 52 -6.17 -4.07 13.79
CA ASN A 52 -7.26 -3.85 12.85
C ASN A 52 -8.06 -2.61 13.24
N LEU A 53 -7.95 -1.57 12.42
CA LEU A 53 -8.67 -0.30 12.48
C LEU A 53 -9.63 -0.13 11.30
N GLY A 54 -9.91 -1.21 10.55
CA GLY A 54 -10.77 -1.16 9.36
C GLY A 54 -12.22 -0.76 9.68
N LYS A 55 -12.94 -0.23 8.68
CA LYS A 55 -14.32 0.27 8.83
C LYS A 55 -14.49 1.20 10.04
N ASN A 56 -13.64 2.24 10.10
CA ASN A 56 -13.78 3.35 11.03
C ASN A 56 -13.97 4.66 10.24
N ARG A 57 -13.80 5.82 10.90
CA ARG A 57 -13.94 7.15 10.31
C ARG A 57 -12.61 7.93 10.31
N LEU A 58 -11.48 7.22 10.32
CA LEU A 58 -10.16 7.84 10.27
C LEU A 58 -9.97 8.53 8.92
N ASP A 59 -9.54 9.79 8.93
CA ASP A 59 -9.52 10.65 7.74
C ASP A 59 -8.10 10.92 7.19
N ARG A 60 -7.06 10.68 7.98
CA ARG A 60 -5.65 10.87 7.60
C ARG A 60 -4.75 10.00 8.47
N ILE A 61 -3.59 9.62 7.93
CA ILE A 61 -2.51 8.97 8.67
C ILE A 61 -1.38 9.99 8.83
N PRO A 62 -0.98 10.37 10.05
CA PRO A 62 0.10 11.33 10.28
C PRO A 62 1.48 10.82 9.81
N ASP A 63 2.44 11.75 9.74
CA ASP A 63 3.86 11.40 9.56
C ASP A 63 4.32 10.50 10.71
N HIS A 64 5.15 9.50 10.39
CA HIS A 64 5.69 8.56 11.38
C HIS A 64 4.64 7.89 12.30
N ALA A 65 3.38 7.78 11.85
CA ALA A 65 2.24 7.38 12.67
C ALA A 65 2.46 6.05 13.42
N PHE A 66 2.93 5.02 12.74
CA PHE A 66 3.04 3.68 13.30
C PHE A 66 4.49 3.33 13.64
N GLN A 67 4.71 2.98 14.91
CA GLN A 67 6.01 2.53 15.41
C GLN A 67 5.81 1.28 16.25
N HIS A 68 6.20 0.13 15.71
CA HIS A 68 6.06 -1.13 16.44
C HIS A 68 7.00 -2.21 15.89
N PRO A 69 7.88 -2.80 16.72
CA PRO A 69 8.91 -3.71 16.23
C PRO A 69 8.36 -5.05 15.74
N LYS A 70 7.23 -5.52 16.27
CA LYS A 70 6.68 -6.86 16.01
C LYS A 70 5.36 -6.89 15.23
N LEU A 71 4.90 -5.73 14.75
CA LEU A 71 3.60 -5.67 14.09
C LEU A 71 3.72 -6.30 12.69
N LYS A 72 2.94 -7.35 12.45
CA LYS A 72 2.92 -8.12 11.20
C LYS A 72 1.75 -7.72 10.30
N THR A 73 0.60 -7.40 10.88
CA THR A 73 -0.60 -7.07 10.11
C THR A 73 -1.22 -5.76 10.58
N LEU A 74 -1.40 -4.83 9.64
CA LEU A 74 -2.08 -3.56 9.84
C LEU A 74 -3.25 -3.43 8.87
N VAL A 75 -4.47 -3.32 9.40
CA VAL A 75 -5.69 -3.16 8.61
C VAL A 75 -6.26 -1.76 8.84
N LEU A 76 -6.36 -0.98 7.77
CA LEU A 76 -6.92 0.37 7.73
C LEU A 76 -8.01 0.51 6.65
N SER A 77 -8.39 -0.59 6.01
CA SER A 77 -9.38 -0.62 4.93
C SER A 77 -10.71 0.03 5.31
N ASP A 78 -11.42 0.54 4.30
CA ASP A 78 -12.76 1.11 4.43
C ASP A 78 -12.83 2.27 5.44
N ASN A 79 -11.73 3.02 5.61
CA ASN A 79 -11.74 4.31 6.29
C ASN A 79 -11.75 5.45 5.26
N PRO A 80 -12.31 6.62 5.58
CA PRO A 80 -12.28 7.80 4.70
C PRO A 80 -10.89 8.49 4.63
N ILE A 81 -9.80 7.74 4.78
CA ILE A 81 -8.42 8.25 4.78
C ILE A 81 -8.13 8.91 3.43
N ARG A 82 -7.78 10.19 3.45
CA ARG A 82 -7.51 11.01 2.25
C ARG A 82 -6.03 11.22 1.99
N ALA A 83 -5.20 11.10 3.02
CA ALA A 83 -3.78 11.37 2.96
C ALA A 83 -3.00 10.43 3.90
N VAL A 84 -1.78 10.10 3.46
CA VAL A 84 -0.79 9.35 4.23
C VAL A 84 0.44 10.23 4.36
N GLY A 85 0.85 10.46 5.60
CA GLY A 85 2.04 11.23 5.94
C GLY A 85 3.34 10.55 5.53
N ALA A 86 4.42 11.32 5.49
CA ALA A 86 5.75 10.82 5.20
C ALA A 86 6.19 9.80 6.26
N TYR A 87 6.79 8.70 5.81
CA TYR A 87 7.33 7.66 6.69
C TYR A 87 6.32 7.06 7.68
N ALA A 88 5.01 7.16 7.40
CA ALA A 88 3.94 6.71 8.29
C ALA A 88 4.07 5.24 8.74
N PHE A 89 4.70 4.41 7.92
CA PHE A 89 4.87 2.97 8.12
C PHE A 89 6.35 2.54 8.20
N SER A 90 7.30 3.49 8.28
CA SER A 90 8.72 3.17 8.18
C SER A 90 9.25 2.40 9.40
N ALA A 91 8.62 2.56 10.57
CA ALA A 91 9.02 1.91 11.82
C ALA A 91 8.26 0.60 12.10
N LEU A 92 7.98 -0.17 11.04
CA LEU A 92 7.32 -1.49 11.09
C LEU A 92 8.20 -2.56 10.42
N PRO A 93 9.32 -2.98 11.06
CA PRO A 93 10.32 -3.83 10.43
C PRO A 93 9.86 -5.27 10.17
N GLU A 94 8.83 -5.74 10.88
CA GLU A 94 8.24 -7.08 10.75
C GLU A 94 6.91 -7.07 9.97
N LEU A 95 6.53 -5.96 9.31
CA LEU A 95 5.25 -5.90 8.62
C LEU A 95 5.20 -6.89 7.45
N GLU A 96 4.15 -7.70 7.43
CA GLU A 96 3.84 -8.70 6.40
C GLU A 96 2.64 -8.25 5.55
N MET A 97 1.68 -7.55 6.15
CA MET A 97 0.42 -7.19 5.50
C MET A 97 -0.01 -5.77 5.86
N LEU A 98 -0.21 -4.93 4.84
CA LEU A 98 -0.80 -3.59 4.96
C LEU A 98 -2.06 -3.50 4.09
N HIS A 99 -3.22 -3.31 4.73
CA HIS A 99 -4.49 -3.15 4.04
C HIS A 99 -4.96 -1.69 4.09
N LEU A 100 -5.07 -1.07 2.92
CA LEU A 100 -5.56 0.28 2.67
C LEU A 100 -6.68 0.29 1.60
N THR A 101 -7.27 -0.87 1.32
CA THR A 101 -8.36 -1.03 0.35
C THR A 101 -9.57 -0.18 0.73
N GLY A 102 -10.23 0.44 -0.25
CA GLY A 102 -11.43 1.24 0.02
C GLY A 102 -11.17 2.56 0.75
N THR A 103 -9.90 2.99 0.83
CA THR A 103 -9.57 4.33 1.35
C THR A 103 -9.79 5.41 0.29
N ARG A 104 -9.89 6.67 0.71
CA ARG A 104 -10.13 7.83 -0.17
C ARG A 104 -8.85 8.58 -0.51
N ILE A 105 -7.72 7.89 -0.51
CA ILE A 105 -6.41 8.47 -0.81
C ILE A 105 -6.42 8.90 -2.27
N THR A 106 -6.25 10.19 -2.52
CA THR A 106 -6.19 10.75 -3.89
C THR A 106 -4.77 10.96 -4.38
N ARG A 107 -3.83 11.15 -3.45
CA ARG A 107 -2.42 11.42 -3.75
C ARG A 107 -1.51 10.73 -2.75
N LEU A 108 -0.39 10.18 -3.22
CA LEU A 108 0.72 9.78 -2.36
C LEU A 108 1.87 10.78 -2.50
N GLY A 109 2.18 11.46 -1.38
CA GLY A 109 3.32 12.37 -1.29
C GLY A 109 4.65 11.63 -1.17
N ASN A 110 5.74 12.39 -1.04
CA ASN A 110 7.08 11.84 -0.85
C ASN A 110 7.09 10.91 0.37
N TYR A 111 7.69 9.72 0.22
CA TYR A 111 7.92 8.77 1.32
C TYR A 111 6.65 8.21 2.00
N ALA A 112 5.45 8.44 1.43
CA ALA A 112 4.19 8.01 2.03
C ALA A 112 4.09 6.48 2.16
N LEU A 113 4.64 5.73 1.21
CA LEU A 113 4.76 4.27 1.25
C LEU A 113 6.22 3.82 1.34
N THR A 114 7.05 4.56 2.07
CA THR A 114 8.32 4.03 2.57
C THR A 114 8.04 3.01 3.68
N LEU A 115 8.31 1.74 3.37
CA LEU A 115 8.05 0.60 4.25
C LEU A 115 9.38 0.07 4.78
N GLY A 116 9.61 0.19 6.09
CA GLY A 116 10.84 -0.31 6.71
C GLY A 116 10.86 -1.82 6.95
N SER A 117 9.83 -2.53 6.48
CA SER A 117 9.76 -3.99 6.61
C SER A 117 10.92 -4.67 5.92
N ARG A 118 11.51 -5.62 6.63
CA ARG A 118 12.60 -6.48 6.14
C ARG A 118 12.10 -7.88 5.79
N VAL A 119 10.80 -8.13 5.93
CA VAL A 119 10.18 -9.42 5.65
C VAL A 119 10.07 -9.64 4.14
N HIS A 120 10.24 -10.88 3.70
CA HIS A 120 10.26 -11.20 2.28
C HIS A 120 8.87 -11.14 1.62
N GLU A 121 7.81 -11.37 2.40
CA GLU A 121 6.44 -11.57 1.90
C GLU A 121 5.52 -10.35 2.07
N LEU A 122 6.05 -9.13 2.24
CA LEU A 122 5.22 -7.95 2.49
C LEU A 122 4.22 -7.69 1.35
N LYS A 123 2.92 -7.71 1.67
CA LYS A 123 1.84 -7.36 0.75
C LYS A 123 1.20 -6.02 1.14
N VAL A 124 1.02 -5.16 0.15
CA VAL A 124 0.40 -3.84 0.28
C VAL A 124 -0.82 -3.79 -0.62
N LEU A 125 -1.98 -3.63 0.00
CA LEU A 125 -3.27 -3.57 -0.68
C LEU A 125 -3.81 -2.14 -0.65
N LEU A 126 -3.61 -1.39 -1.73
CA LEU A 126 -4.12 -0.03 -1.90
C LEU A 126 -5.01 0.01 -3.15
N SER A 127 -6.15 -0.69 -3.08
CA SER A 127 -7.06 -0.87 -4.22
C SER A 127 -8.47 -0.34 -3.90
N GLY A 128 -9.27 -0.07 -4.94
CA GLY A 128 -10.66 0.35 -4.78
C GLY A 128 -10.81 1.75 -4.15
N GLY A 129 -9.89 2.65 -4.48
CA GLY A 129 -9.82 4.02 -3.97
C GLY A 129 -9.87 5.05 -5.09
N ASN A 130 -9.37 6.26 -4.80
CA ASN A 130 -9.37 7.39 -5.75
C ASN A 130 -7.94 7.86 -6.09
N LEU A 131 -6.94 6.99 -5.97
CA LEU A 131 -5.54 7.39 -6.13
C LEU A 131 -5.29 7.81 -7.58
N ALA A 132 -4.92 9.08 -7.77
CA ALA A 132 -4.76 9.67 -9.09
C ALA A 132 -3.36 10.26 -9.33
N SER A 133 -2.62 10.59 -8.26
CA SER A 133 -1.31 11.23 -8.38
C SER A 133 -0.30 10.64 -7.41
N LEU A 134 0.93 10.48 -7.90
CA LEU A 134 2.04 9.89 -7.19
C LEU A 134 3.22 10.85 -7.28
N SER A 135 3.83 11.16 -6.14
CA SER A 135 5.18 11.74 -6.14
C SER A 135 6.20 10.72 -6.70
N PRO A 136 7.28 11.17 -7.38
CA PRO A 136 8.42 10.33 -7.73
C PRO A 136 8.99 9.52 -6.55
N LEU A 137 8.86 10.04 -5.32
CA LEU A 137 9.40 9.43 -4.10
C LEU A 137 8.33 8.72 -3.25
N ALA A 138 7.10 8.57 -3.75
CA ALA A 138 6.00 7.96 -2.99
C ALA A 138 6.30 6.54 -2.48
N PHE A 139 7.06 5.78 -3.26
CA PHE A 139 7.45 4.40 -2.98
C PHE A 139 8.96 4.25 -2.71
N SER A 140 9.65 5.33 -2.32
CA SER A 140 11.07 5.25 -1.98
C SER A 140 11.29 4.16 -0.94
N ASP A 141 12.24 3.27 -1.20
CA ASP A 141 12.60 2.14 -0.34
C ASP A 141 11.48 1.13 -0.05
N THR A 142 10.35 1.18 -0.76
CA THR A 142 9.13 0.40 -0.46
C THR A 142 9.21 -1.12 -0.23
N ARG A 143 10.26 -1.92 -0.41
CA ARG A 143 10.36 -3.42 -0.22
C ARG A 143 9.18 -4.42 -0.45
N ALA A 144 7.97 -4.00 -0.84
CA ALA A 144 6.79 -4.85 -0.97
C ALA A 144 7.00 -5.93 -2.03
N GLN A 145 6.60 -7.15 -1.71
CA GLN A 145 6.59 -8.30 -2.62
C GLN A 145 5.37 -8.24 -3.54
N ILE A 146 4.22 -7.86 -2.99
CA ILE A 146 2.99 -7.65 -3.74
C ILE A 146 2.48 -6.26 -3.47
N LEU A 147 2.37 -5.45 -4.54
CA LEU A 147 1.80 -4.11 -4.48
C LEU A 147 0.57 -4.04 -5.37
N CYS A 148 -0.59 -3.89 -4.74
CA CYS A 148 -1.87 -3.77 -5.43
C CYS A 148 -2.32 -2.30 -5.44
N LEU A 149 -2.33 -1.72 -6.64
CA LEU A 149 -2.83 -0.37 -6.94
C LEU A 149 -4.06 -0.42 -7.88
N GLY A 150 -4.69 -1.58 -8.01
CA GLY A 150 -5.84 -1.75 -8.90
C GLY A 150 -7.08 -0.97 -8.46
N GLN A 151 -7.99 -0.71 -9.39
CA GLN A 151 -9.24 0.02 -9.15
C GLN A 151 -8.98 1.38 -8.48
N ASN A 152 -8.09 2.16 -9.07
CA ASN A 152 -7.80 3.54 -8.71
C ASN A 152 -7.97 4.42 -9.96
N ASN A 153 -7.53 5.68 -9.89
CA ASN A 153 -7.71 6.66 -10.95
C ASN A 153 -6.37 7.11 -11.57
N LEU A 154 -5.40 6.20 -11.66
CA LEU A 154 -4.09 6.50 -12.27
C LEU A 154 -4.24 6.60 -13.79
N THR A 155 -3.93 7.77 -14.34
CA THR A 155 -3.92 8.01 -15.80
C THR A 155 -2.54 7.87 -16.41
N GLU A 156 -1.49 8.04 -15.62
CA GLU A 156 -0.09 7.97 -16.07
C GLU A 156 0.64 6.79 -15.44
N PHE A 157 1.70 6.33 -16.11
CA PHE A 157 2.59 5.28 -15.61
C PHE A 157 4.06 5.72 -15.68
N PRO A 158 4.45 6.74 -14.88
CA PRO A 158 5.74 7.39 -15.01
C PRO A 158 6.90 6.46 -14.60
N ARG A 159 7.99 6.53 -15.37
CA ARG A 159 9.13 5.60 -15.27
C ARG A 159 9.84 5.70 -13.92
N ASP A 160 10.09 6.91 -13.46
CA ASP A 160 10.77 7.23 -12.20
C ASP A 160 10.06 6.63 -10.97
N VAL A 161 8.73 6.52 -11.00
CA VAL A 161 7.94 5.87 -9.95
C VAL A 161 7.97 4.34 -10.07
N PHE A 162 7.65 3.80 -11.26
CA PHE A 162 7.32 2.38 -11.40
C PHE A 162 8.50 1.48 -11.78
N PHE A 163 9.50 1.99 -12.51
CA PHE A 163 10.65 1.20 -12.92
C PHE A 163 11.46 0.68 -11.71
N PRO A 164 11.78 1.48 -10.67
CA PRO A 164 12.51 0.99 -9.49
C PRO A 164 11.74 -0.08 -8.69
N ILE A 165 10.40 -0.07 -8.76
CA ILE A 165 9.55 -1.09 -8.15
C ILE A 165 9.71 -2.40 -8.93
N LEU A 166 9.54 -2.34 -10.26
CA LEU A 166 9.63 -3.51 -11.15
C LEU A 166 11.00 -4.18 -11.08
N GLU A 167 12.10 -3.42 -11.12
CA GLU A 167 13.45 -3.98 -10.97
C GLU A 167 13.64 -4.71 -9.64
N ARG A 168 13.07 -4.17 -8.56
CA ARG A 168 13.19 -4.77 -7.23
C ARG A 168 12.38 -6.05 -7.11
N LEU A 169 11.16 -6.06 -7.66
CA LEU A 169 10.32 -7.26 -7.73
C LEU A 169 11.02 -8.36 -8.53
N GLU A 170 11.70 -7.98 -9.62
CA GLU A 170 12.48 -8.92 -10.41
C GLU A 170 13.66 -9.51 -9.64
N ARG A 171 14.52 -8.66 -9.04
CA ARG A 171 15.66 -9.11 -8.23
C ARG A 171 15.21 -10.04 -7.11
N ARG A 172 14.09 -9.71 -6.45
CA ARG A 172 13.50 -10.55 -5.40
C ARG A 172 13.06 -11.90 -5.96
N ARG A 173 12.32 -11.92 -7.08
CA ARG A 173 11.87 -13.17 -7.71
C ARG A 173 13.06 -14.06 -8.09
N GLN A 174 14.13 -13.49 -8.64
CA GLN A 174 15.35 -14.23 -8.96
C GLN A 174 16.05 -14.79 -7.71
N ALA A 175 16.06 -14.03 -6.61
CA ALA A 175 16.72 -14.44 -5.37
C ALA A 175 15.93 -15.48 -4.55
N THR A 176 14.59 -15.43 -4.59
CA THR A 176 13.72 -16.20 -3.69
C THR A 176 12.86 -17.25 -4.40
N GLY A 177 12.66 -17.12 -5.72
CA GLY A 177 11.67 -17.90 -6.46
C GLY A 177 10.21 -17.48 -6.18
N GLU A 178 9.97 -16.57 -5.24
CA GLU A 178 8.63 -16.18 -4.82
C GLU A 178 7.95 -15.25 -5.82
N VAL A 179 6.62 -15.38 -5.90
CA VAL A 179 5.79 -14.52 -6.77
C VAL A 179 5.81 -13.08 -6.26
N SER A 180 6.52 -12.23 -7.00
CA SER A 180 6.58 -10.78 -6.77
C SER A 180 5.80 -10.05 -7.86
N SER A 181 4.87 -9.15 -7.52
CA SER A 181 4.00 -8.52 -8.53
C SER A 181 3.54 -7.10 -8.18
N LEU A 182 3.45 -6.26 -9.22
CA LEU A 182 2.75 -4.99 -9.24
C LEU A 182 1.41 -5.19 -9.97
N ARG A 183 0.30 -4.94 -9.30
CA ARG A 183 -1.05 -5.13 -9.85
C ARG A 183 -1.74 -3.79 -10.01
N VAL A 184 -2.15 -3.45 -11.23
CA VAL A 184 -2.67 -2.11 -11.60
C VAL A 184 -3.98 -2.17 -12.37
N SER A 185 -4.65 -3.33 -12.40
CA SER A 185 -5.94 -3.55 -13.07
C SER A 185 -6.99 -2.49 -12.72
N GLY A 186 -7.73 -1.99 -13.70
CA GLY A 186 -8.84 -1.06 -13.46
C GLY A 186 -8.40 0.37 -13.14
N ASN A 187 -7.24 0.79 -13.67
CA ASN A 187 -6.86 2.21 -13.73
C ASN A 187 -7.03 2.73 -15.16
N PRO A 188 -7.47 3.99 -15.36
CA PRO A 188 -7.71 4.57 -16.68
C PRO A 188 -6.42 5.12 -17.31
N PHE A 189 -5.42 4.27 -17.55
CA PHE A 189 -4.14 4.73 -18.13
C PHE A 189 -4.34 5.35 -19.53
N SER A 190 -3.89 6.58 -19.74
CA SER A 190 -4.07 7.32 -20.99
C SER A 190 -3.42 6.61 -22.17
N CYS A 191 -2.21 6.07 -21.97
CA CYS A 191 -1.38 5.46 -23.00
C CYS A 191 -1.20 6.38 -24.23
N THR A 192 -1.00 7.66 -23.95
CA THR A 192 -0.74 8.70 -24.94
C THR A 192 0.45 9.53 -24.48
N GLY A 193 1.31 9.91 -25.41
CA GLY A 193 2.53 10.67 -25.16
C GLY A 193 3.75 9.80 -24.83
N CYS A 194 4.92 10.46 -24.89
CA CYS A 194 6.22 9.80 -24.70
C CYS A 194 6.48 9.30 -23.26
N SER A 195 5.64 9.63 -22.28
CA SER A 195 5.74 9.09 -20.91
C SER A 195 5.64 7.55 -20.88
N PHE A 196 4.99 6.94 -21.88
CA PHE A 196 4.84 5.49 -22.02
C PHE A 196 5.93 4.83 -22.89
N ARG A 197 6.85 5.59 -23.49
CA ARG A 197 7.89 5.08 -24.42
C ARG A 197 8.70 3.94 -23.80
N TRP A 198 9.06 4.07 -22.52
CA TRP A 198 9.81 3.05 -21.79
C TRP A 198 9.01 1.75 -21.62
N LEU A 199 7.69 1.85 -21.46
CA LEU A 199 6.83 0.69 -21.29
C LEU A 199 6.71 -0.09 -22.60
N VAL A 200 6.61 0.61 -23.75
CA VAL A 200 6.67 -0.01 -25.08
C VAL A 200 7.99 -0.76 -25.27
N GLY A 201 9.12 -0.15 -24.91
CA GLY A 201 10.44 -0.77 -25.02
C GLY A 201 10.63 -2.01 -24.15
N LEU A 202 9.96 -2.09 -22.99
CA LEU A 202 10.12 -3.18 -22.03
C LEU A 202 8.96 -4.20 -22.03
N LYS A 203 7.89 -3.99 -22.80
CA LYS A 203 6.66 -4.79 -22.70
C LYS A 203 6.90 -6.30 -22.78
N ASN A 204 7.77 -6.76 -23.68
CA ASN A 204 8.04 -8.20 -23.88
C ASN A 204 8.72 -8.81 -22.66
N GLN A 205 9.67 -8.09 -22.04
CA GLN A 205 10.33 -8.51 -20.81
C GLN A 205 9.37 -8.51 -19.63
N LEU A 206 8.51 -7.48 -19.52
CA LEU A 206 7.53 -7.38 -18.44
C LEU A 206 6.48 -8.50 -18.51
N LEU A 207 6.05 -8.85 -19.72
CA LEU A 207 5.10 -9.94 -19.97
C LEU A 207 5.72 -11.31 -19.66
N SER A 208 6.92 -11.60 -20.16
CA SER A 208 7.58 -12.88 -19.91
C SER A 208 7.91 -13.08 -18.43
N ARG A 209 8.31 -12.01 -17.75
CA ARG A 209 8.63 -12.03 -16.31
C ARG A 209 7.40 -11.99 -15.43
N GLN A 210 6.20 -11.77 -15.96
CA GLN A 210 4.94 -11.69 -15.19
C GLN A 210 5.08 -10.83 -13.92
N LEU A 211 5.64 -9.62 -14.05
CA LEU A 211 5.85 -8.71 -12.91
C LEU A 211 4.74 -7.66 -12.80
N LEU A 212 4.19 -7.24 -13.94
CA LEU A 212 3.14 -6.23 -14.04
C LEU A 212 1.83 -6.89 -14.49
N PHE A 213 0.79 -6.78 -13.67
CA PHE A 213 -0.51 -7.40 -13.92
C PHE A 213 -1.62 -6.37 -14.09
N GLY A 214 -2.48 -6.62 -15.07
CA GLY A 214 -3.70 -5.83 -15.29
C GLY A 214 -3.46 -4.46 -15.94
N PHE A 215 -2.28 -4.20 -16.50
CA PHE A 215 -2.06 -2.97 -17.26
C PHE A 215 -2.89 -2.99 -18.55
N VAL A 216 -3.86 -2.09 -18.63
CA VAL A 216 -4.71 -1.85 -19.80
C VAL A 216 -4.94 -0.34 -19.89
N CYS A 217 -4.85 0.19 -21.10
CA CYS A 217 -5.15 1.59 -21.39
C CYS A 217 -6.66 1.87 -21.26
N ALA A 218 -7.02 3.14 -21.10
CA ALA A 218 -8.41 3.57 -20.99
C ALA A 218 -9.26 3.18 -22.21
N ASP A 219 -8.64 3.05 -23.39
CA ASP A 219 -9.28 2.59 -24.63
C ASP A 219 -9.29 1.05 -24.81
N GLY A 220 -8.86 0.29 -23.78
CA GLY A 220 -8.80 -1.16 -23.82
C GLY A 220 -7.52 -1.76 -24.41
N THR A 221 -6.57 -0.94 -24.86
CA THR A 221 -5.28 -1.44 -25.37
C THR A 221 -4.50 -2.13 -24.26
N THR A 222 -4.17 -3.41 -24.43
CA THR A 222 -3.37 -4.17 -23.47
C THR A 222 -1.88 -3.86 -23.59
N LEU A 223 -1.09 -4.17 -22.55
CA LEU A 223 0.37 -4.04 -22.59
C LEU A 223 1.01 -4.73 -23.82
N ALA A 224 0.52 -5.90 -24.20
CA ALA A 224 1.03 -6.64 -25.38
C ALA A 224 0.82 -5.86 -26.70
N ARG A 225 -0.31 -5.17 -26.82
CA ARG A 225 -0.70 -4.40 -28.01
C ARG A 225 -0.17 -2.96 -28.01
N LEU A 226 0.43 -2.50 -26.91
CA LEU A 226 1.01 -1.16 -26.82
C LEU A 226 2.17 -1.01 -27.82
N SER A 227 2.20 0.10 -28.55
CA SER A 227 3.21 0.39 -29.58
C SER A 227 3.56 1.88 -29.61
N TYR A 228 4.67 2.23 -30.25
CA TYR A 228 5.07 3.63 -30.47
C TYR A 228 3.99 4.42 -31.21
N ALA A 229 3.50 3.89 -32.34
CA ALA A 229 2.39 4.48 -33.08
C ALA A 229 1.13 4.70 -32.20
N LYS A 230 0.80 3.75 -31.30
CA LYS A 230 -0.35 3.87 -30.41
C LYS A 230 -0.21 5.02 -29.40
N ILE A 231 0.99 5.21 -28.85
CA ILE A 231 1.23 6.25 -27.86
C ILE A 231 1.51 7.62 -28.51
N GLY A 232 1.63 7.70 -29.84
CA GLY A 232 1.95 8.96 -30.52
C GLY A 232 3.37 9.45 -30.23
N CYS A 233 4.30 8.52 -30.01
CA CYS A 233 5.73 8.70 -29.77
C CYS A 233 6.46 7.48 -30.35
#